data_AF-A0A0U5GS97-F1
#
_entry.id   AF-A0A0U5GS97-F1
#
_cell.length_a   1.000
_cell.length_b   1.000
_cell.length_c   1.000
_cell.angle_alpha   90.00
_cell.angle_beta   90.00
_cell.angle_gamma   90.00
#
_symmetry.space_group_name_H-M   'P 1'
#
loop_
_entity.id
_entity.type
_entity.pdbx_description
1 polymer ?
#
loop_
_entity_poly.entity_id
_entity_poly.type
_entity_poly.pdbx_seq_one_letter_code
_entity_poly.pdbx_strand_id
1 'polypeptide(L)'
;MLTAEPISQTLEELMEKTDLVEYPQTLKYIRGALTKSSLRNFIQQLPMMGFPRPAPPTSSAEKWAPTSGLNRSFYDTFKKLLEQQSKASDDAEPVEIPKVNDLTKRLEQQFQKVFGQIGQTQRRGILHRSPITLHSDCDKTVLDVTMRYDGCSIFVASRLATSQHILYLYQVHIQSENGVSSTQEILVGGIDLKEGVIGQVQFGDDDKMMILWTNNGGASYLLHIPFRGRRYSPKDPNAPFTIKMHNNYGDRVKLTPLDITSSEPRIVDLVKHRFPGKARPVKIDVNGRQGRRAICVLYGEGLRYEVLDMDAEMEDGEEEEDEEVDKS
;
A
#
# COMPACT_ATOMS: atom_id res chain seq x y z
N MET A 1 -13.59 -4.85 -42.62
CA MET A 1 -14.67 -5.82 -42.33
C MET A 1 -14.60 -6.90 -43.39
N LEU A 2 -14.06 -8.07 -43.05
CA LEU A 2 -14.06 -9.26 -43.89
C LEU A 2 -14.88 -10.30 -43.14
N THR A 3 -16.09 -10.55 -43.64
CA THR A 3 -16.99 -11.60 -43.19
C THR A 3 -16.37 -12.94 -43.55
N ALA A 4 -15.91 -13.70 -42.56
CA ALA A 4 -15.49 -15.08 -42.73
C ALA A 4 -16.72 -15.93 -43.06
N GLU A 5 -16.74 -16.53 -44.25
CA GLU A 5 -17.73 -17.52 -44.67
C GLU A 5 -17.62 -18.79 -43.79
N PRO A 6 -18.74 -19.48 -43.52
CA PRO A 6 -18.69 -20.75 -42.79
C PRO A 6 -18.03 -21.81 -43.69
N ILE A 7 -16.93 -22.37 -43.20
CA ILE A 7 -16.19 -23.48 -43.80
C ILE A 7 -17.17 -24.62 -44.09
N SER A 8 -17.50 -24.83 -45.36
CA SER A 8 -18.25 -25.99 -45.83
C SER A 8 -17.37 -27.22 -45.63
N GLN A 9 -17.53 -27.91 -44.51
CA GLN A 9 -16.93 -29.22 -44.28
C GLN A 9 -17.48 -30.18 -45.33
N THR A 10 -16.61 -30.91 -46.00
CA THR A 10 -17.02 -31.91 -46.98
C THR A 10 -17.71 -33.08 -46.26
N LEU A 11 -18.67 -33.72 -46.93
CA LEU A 11 -19.39 -34.88 -46.39
C LEU A 11 -18.42 -35.98 -45.91
N GLU A 12 -17.28 -36.10 -46.59
CA GLU A 12 -16.21 -37.06 -46.30
C GLU A 12 -15.45 -36.71 -45.00
N GLU A 13 -15.13 -35.43 -44.75
CA GLU A 13 -14.59 -34.98 -43.45
C GLU A 13 -15.59 -35.18 -42.30
N LEU A 14 -16.89 -35.01 -42.57
CA LEU A 14 -17.95 -35.27 -41.60
C LEU A 14 -18.08 -36.76 -41.28
N MET A 15 -17.87 -37.63 -42.28
CA MET A 15 -17.89 -39.08 -42.12
C MET A 15 -16.63 -39.60 -41.41
N GLU A 16 -15.44 -39.09 -41.72
CA GLU A 16 -14.20 -39.41 -40.98
C GLU A 16 -14.27 -38.94 -39.53
N LYS A 17 -14.87 -37.78 -39.25
CA LYS A 17 -15.12 -37.31 -37.86
C LYS A 17 -16.20 -38.12 -37.15
N THR A 18 -17.19 -38.65 -37.88
CA THR A 18 -18.25 -39.52 -37.37
C THR A 18 -17.67 -40.85 -36.87
N ASP A 19 -16.67 -41.41 -37.56
CA ASP A 19 -15.99 -42.64 -37.16
C ASP A 19 -15.11 -42.48 -35.90
N LEU A 20 -14.72 -41.25 -35.57
CA LEU A 20 -14.02 -40.92 -34.32
C LEU A 20 -14.95 -40.73 -33.12
N VAL A 21 -16.27 -40.66 -33.34
CA VAL A 21 -17.26 -40.39 -32.28
C VAL A 21 -17.99 -41.68 -31.89
N GLU A 22 -17.72 -42.17 -30.69
CA GLU A 22 -18.50 -43.26 -30.10
C GLU A 22 -19.91 -42.79 -29.71
N TYR A 23 -20.85 -42.84 -30.66
CA TYR A 23 -22.26 -42.50 -30.45
C TYR A 23 -22.90 -43.21 -29.26
N PRO A 24 -22.66 -44.52 -29.02
CA PRO A 24 -23.22 -45.21 -27.86
C PRO A 24 -22.71 -44.64 -26.54
N GLN A 25 -21.42 -44.30 -26.47
CA GLN A 25 -20.80 -43.73 -25.27
C GLN A 25 -21.30 -42.30 -25.03
N THR A 26 -21.44 -41.53 -26.11
CA THR A 26 -21.98 -40.16 -26.07
C THR A 26 -23.44 -40.15 -25.60
N LEU A 27 -24.29 -41.03 -26.11
CA LEU A 27 -25.69 -41.15 -25.68
C LEU A 27 -25.80 -41.65 -24.23
N LYS A 28 -24.91 -42.57 -23.81
CA LYS A 28 -24.82 -43.03 -22.41
C LYS A 28 -24.39 -41.90 -21.49
N TYR A 29 -23.48 -41.02 -21.92
CA TYR A 29 -23.07 -39.84 -21.17
C TYR A 29 -24.21 -38.83 -21.04
N ILE A 30 -24.92 -38.52 -22.13
CA ILE A 30 -26.05 -37.57 -22.15
C ILE A 30 -27.20 -38.06 -21.24
N ARG A 31 -27.61 -39.32 -21.38
CA ARG A 31 -28.70 -39.92 -20.58
C ARG A 31 -28.30 -40.31 -19.16
N GLY A 32 -27.00 -40.42 -18.90
CA GLY A 32 -26.44 -40.81 -17.61
C GLY A 32 -25.84 -39.62 -16.88
N ALA A 33 -24.58 -39.32 -17.13
CA ALA A 33 -23.83 -38.29 -16.41
C ALA A 33 -24.44 -36.88 -16.56
N LEU A 34 -24.91 -36.52 -17.75
CA LEU A 34 -25.41 -35.18 -18.02
C LEU A 34 -26.78 -34.92 -17.37
N THR A 35 -27.61 -35.95 -17.17
CA THR A 35 -28.99 -35.82 -16.67
C THR A 35 -29.21 -36.42 -15.27
N LYS A 36 -28.48 -37.47 -14.91
CA LYS A 36 -28.62 -38.25 -13.65
C LYS A 36 -27.32 -38.34 -12.83
N SER A 37 -26.41 -37.36 -12.94
CA SER A 37 -25.16 -37.41 -12.17
C SER A 37 -25.41 -37.34 -10.66
N SER A 38 -24.84 -38.29 -9.93
CA SER A 38 -24.79 -38.32 -8.47
C SER A 38 -24.07 -37.11 -7.86
N LEU A 39 -23.22 -36.42 -8.63
CA LEU A 39 -22.52 -35.20 -8.18
C LEU A 39 -23.48 -34.02 -7.97
N ARG A 40 -24.68 -34.06 -8.57
CA ARG A 40 -25.72 -33.02 -8.39
C ARG A 40 -26.18 -32.90 -6.94
N ASN A 41 -26.01 -33.97 -6.16
CA ASN A 41 -26.37 -34.01 -4.75
C ASN A 41 -25.35 -33.29 -3.86
N PHE A 42 -24.10 -33.15 -4.33
CA PHE A 42 -22.99 -32.59 -3.53
C PHE A 42 -22.54 -31.22 -4.01
N ILE A 43 -22.64 -30.93 -5.31
CA ILE A 43 -22.13 -29.71 -5.92
C ILE A 43 -23.29 -28.82 -6.38
N GLN A 44 -23.21 -27.54 -6.05
CA GLN A 44 -24.15 -26.56 -6.58
C GLN A 44 -23.84 -26.31 -8.05
N GLN A 45 -24.78 -26.63 -8.93
CA GLN A 45 -24.66 -26.32 -10.35
C GLN A 45 -24.70 -24.81 -10.55
N LEU A 46 -23.71 -24.29 -11.30
CA LEU A 46 -23.75 -22.93 -11.82
C LEU A 46 -24.89 -22.81 -12.84
N PRO A 47 -25.54 -21.65 -12.95
CA PRO A 47 -26.57 -21.44 -13.95
C PRO A 47 -26.01 -21.69 -15.35
N MET A 48 -26.69 -22.55 -16.11
CA MET A 48 -26.37 -22.75 -17.53
C MET A 48 -26.72 -21.47 -18.28
N MET A 49 -25.79 -21.00 -19.12
CA MET A 49 -25.97 -19.80 -19.94
C MET A 49 -27.30 -19.87 -20.71
N GLY A 50 -28.19 -18.89 -20.51
CA GLY A 50 -29.49 -18.81 -21.20
C GLY A 50 -30.71 -19.40 -20.46
N PHE A 51 -30.54 -20.10 -19.33
CA PHE A 51 -31.67 -20.58 -18.52
C PHE A 51 -31.66 -19.91 -17.13
N PRO A 52 -32.51 -18.88 -16.89
CA PRO A 52 -32.65 -18.30 -15.57
C PRO A 52 -33.23 -19.33 -14.61
N ARG A 53 -32.49 -19.65 -13.53
CA ARG A 53 -33.04 -20.44 -12.42
C ARG A 53 -33.88 -19.51 -11.52
N PRO A 54 -35.03 -19.93 -10.99
CA PRO A 54 -35.61 -19.26 -9.83
C PRO A 54 -34.56 -19.24 -8.71
N ALA A 55 -34.35 -18.06 -8.11
CA ALA A 55 -33.39 -17.89 -7.02
C ALA A 55 -33.63 -19.00 -5.97
N PRO A 56 -32.58 -19.68 -5.47
CA PRO A 56 -32.75 -20.58 -4.35
C PRO A 56 -33.44 -19.79 -3.22
N PRO A 57 -34.45 -20.36 -2.54
CA PRO A 57 -35.08 -19.67 -1.43
C PRO A 57 -33.99 -19.26 -0.45
N THR A 58 -33.95 -17.98 -0.10
CA THR A 58 -32.95 -17.36 0.79
C THR A 58 -32.79 -18.09 2.13
N SER A 59 -33.78 -18.88 2.53
CA SER A 59 -33.80 -19.70 3.75
C SER A 59 -32.84 -20.89 3.76
N SER A 60 -32.43 -21.47 2.61
CA SER A 60 -31.58 -22.67 2.61
C SER A 60 -30.10 -22.37 2.84
N ALA A 61 -29.64 -21.18 2.44
CA ALA A 61 -28.26 -20.73 2.65
C ALA A 61 -27.98 -20.40 4.13
N GLU A 62 -28.98 -19.88 4.86
CA GLU A 62 -28.87 -19.57 6.29
C GLU A 62 -28.96 -20.81 7.19
N LYS A 63 -29.69 -21.85 6.75
CA LYS A 63 -29.89 -23.10 7.49
C LYS A 63 -28.57 -23.77 7.88
N TRP A 64 -27.56 -23.71 7.02
CA TRP A 64 -26.28 -24.37 7.23
C TRP A 64 -25.18 -23.45 7.78
N ALA A 65 -25.49 -22.18 8.02
CA ALA A 65 -24.57 -21.24 8.63
C ALA A 65 -24.26 -21.63 10.10
N PRO A 66 -23.07 -21.27 10.63
CA PRO A 66 -22.74 -21.45 12.04
C PRO A 66 -23.62 -20.55 12.91
N THR A 67 -24.63 -21.13 13.56
CA THR A 67 -25.46 -20.45 14.55
C THR A 67 -24.70 -20.32 15.88
N SER A 68 -24.86 -19.17 16.55
CA SER A 68 -24.04 -18.74 17.70
C SER A 68 -24.07 -19.64 18.95
N GLY A 69 -24.91 -20.68 19.01
CA GLY A 69 -25.10 -21.52 20.21
C GLY A 69 -24.90 -23.04 20.05
N LEU A 70 -24.83 -23.60 18.84
CA LEU A 70 -24.99 -25.06 18.64
C LEU A 70 -23.91 -25.72 17.75
N ASN A 71 -22.69 -25.19 17.71
CA ASN A 71 -21.66 -25.64 16.76
C ASN A 71 -21.13 -27.06 16.97
N ARG A 72 -21.31 -27.68 18.15
CA ARG A 72 -20.97 -29.10 18.36
C ARG A 72 -21.90 -30.08 17.63
N SER A 73 -23.09 -29.64 17.20
CA SER A 73 -24.12 -30.53 16.65
C SER A 73 -24.09 -30.71 15.13
N PHE A 74 -23.35 -29.88 14.37
CA PHE A 74 -23.46 -29.88 12.90
C PHE A 74 -22.93 -31.18 12.27
N TYR A 75 -21.76 -31.64 12.69
CA TYR A 75 -21.20 -32.89 12.18
C TYR A 75 -22.10 -34.09 12.50
N ASP A 76 -22.63 -34.14 13.72
CA ASP A 76 -23.56 -35.20 14.15
C ASP A 76 -24.88 -35.14 13.38
N THR A 77 -25.40 -33.93 13.11
CA THR A 77 -26.61 -33.71 12.32
C THR A 77 -26.38 -34.08 10.85
N PHE A 78 -25.23 -33.72 10.29
CA PHE A 78 -24.84 -34.09 8.94
C PHE A 78 -24.72 -35.60 8.79
N LYS A 79 -24.09 -36.28 9.75
CA LYS A 79 -23.97 -37.74 9.76
C LYS A 79 -25.35 -38.41 9.80
N LYS A 80 -26.27 -37.91 10.64
CA LYS A 80 -27.66 -38.40 10.69
C LYS A 80 -28.42 -38.19 9.38
N LEU A 81 -28.22 -37.05 8.70
CA LEU A 81 -28.84 -36.79 7.39
C LEU A 81 -28.30 -37.71 6.30
N LEU A 82 -27.00 -38.01 6.33
CA LEU A 82 -26.37 -39.00 5.44
C LEU A 82 -26.93 -40.40 5.66
N GLU A 83 -27.12 -40.80 6.92
CA GLU A 83 -27.74 -42.09 7.28
C GLU A 83 -29.23 -42.16 6.92
N GLN A 84 -29.93 -41.03 6.91
CA GLN A 84 -31.33 -40.96 6.45
C GLN A 84 -31.43 -41.05 4.93
N GLN A 85 -30.52 -40.42 4.18
CA GLN A 85 -30.50 -40.51 2.73
C GLN A 85 -30.18 -41.92 2.23
N SER A 86 -29.26 -42.64 2.89
CA SER A 86 -28.94 -44.02 2.50
C SER A 86 -30.07 -45.03 2.77
N LYS A 87 -31.04 -44.66 3.62
CA LYS A 87 -32.21 -45.46 3.98
C LYS A 87 -33.50 -45.03 3.28
N ALA A 88 -33.50 -43.91 2.55
CA ALA A 88 -34.68 -43.42 1.86
C ALA A 88 -34.98 -44.27 0.61
N SER A 89 -36.22 -44.76 0.48
CA SER A 89 -36.72 -45.38 -0.75
C SER A 89 -37.08 -44.31 -1.80
N ASP A 90 -37.11 -44.68 -3.08
CA ASP A 90 -37.33 -43.78 -4.24
C ASP A 90 -38.62 -42.90 -4.17
N ASP A 91 -39.58 -43.21 -3.29
CA ASP A 91 -40.84 -42.47 -3.10
C ASP A 91 -40.83 -41.45 -1.94
N ALA A 92 -39.73 -41.29 -1.19
CA ALA A 92 -39.63 -40.32 -0.10
C ALA A 92 -39.19 -38.93 -0.58
N GLU A 93 -39.70 -37.86 0.05
CA GLU A 93 -39.22 -36.49 -0.23
C GLU A 93 -37.69 -36.40 -0.08
N PRO A 94 -36.99 -35.73 -1.01
CA PRO A 94 -35.54 -35.70 -1.00
C PRO A 94 -35.02 -34.92 0.21
N VAL A 95 -34.30 -35.62 1.09
CA VAL A 95 -33.60 -35.03 2.23
C VAL A 95 -32.58 -34.02 1.70
N GLU A 96 -32.75 -32.74 2.06
CA GLU A 96 -31.84 -31.67 1.65
C GLU A 96 -30.55 -31.72 2.47
N ILE A 97 -29.44 -32.07 1.81
CA ILE A 97 -28.11 -32.18 2.41
C ILE A 97 -27.28 -30.93 2.08
N PRO A 98 -26.46 -30.42 3.02
CA PRO A 98 -25.58 -29.30 2.73
C PRO A 98 -24.60 -29.66 1.62
N LYS A 99 -24.48 -28.76 0.65
CA LYS A 99 -23.57 -28.92 -0.49
C LYS A 99 -22.15 -28.50 -0.12
N VAL A 100 -21.18 -28.82 -0.96
CA VAL A 100 -19.78 -28.40 -0.79
C VAL A 100 -19.66 -26.89 -0.59
N ASN A 101 -20.44 -26.09 -1.34
CA ASN A 101 -20.46 -24.63 -1.18
C ASN A 101 -20.98 -24.17 0.19
N ASP A 102 -21.92 -24.90 0.79
CA ASP A 102 -22.47 -24.56 2.11
C ASP A 102 -21.45 -24.90 3.20
N LEU A 103 -20.72 -26.02 3.03
CA LEU A 103 -19.64 -26.43 3.91
C LEU A 103 -18.44 -25.47 3.84
N THR A 104 -18.03 -25.04 2.64
CA THR A 104 -16.93 -24.08 2.49
C THR A 104 -17.28 -22.73 3.06
N LYS A 105 -18.49 -22.20 2.81
CA LYS A 105 -18.99 -20.97 3.44
C LYS A 105 -19.02 -21.08 4.97
N ARG A 106 -19.48 -22.21 5.50
CA ARG A 106 -19.51 -22.45 6.95
C ARG A 106 -18.09 -22.44 7.55
N LEU A 107 -17.14 -23.15 6.91
CA LEU A 107 -15.75 -23.18 7.33
C LEU A 107 -15.12 -21.79 7.27
N GLU A 108 -15.36 -21.03 6.19
CA GLU A 108 -14.88 -19.66 6.05
C GLU A 108 -15.35 -18.78 7.21
N GLN A 109 -16.64 -18.82 7.54
CA GLN A 109 -17.20 -18.05 8.66
C GLN A 109 -16.60 -18.46 10.01
N GLN A 110 -16.34 -19.76 10.21
CA GLN A 110 -15.67 -20.25 11.41
C GLN A 110 -14.21 -19.76 11.49
N PHE A 111 -13.47 -19.83 10.39
CA PHE A 111 -12.10 -19.33 10.31
C PHE A 111 -12.03 -17.81 10.53
N GLN A 112 -12.92 -17.04 9.89
CA GLN A 112 -13.02 -15.59 10.10
C GLN A 112 -13.26 -15.26 11.58
N LYS A 113 -14.09 -16.03 12.28
CA LYS A 113 -14.32 -15.84 13.71
C LYS A 113 -13.06 -16.12 14.54
N VAL A 114 -12.38 -17.24 14.30
CA VAL A 114 -11.18 -17.63 15.05
C VAL A 114 -10.02 -16.67 14.78
N PHE A 115 -9.69 -16.44 13.51
CA PHE A 115 -8.61 -15.51 13.15
C PHE A 115 -8.96 -14.06 13.50
N GLY A 116 -10.23 -13.67 13.38
CA GLY A 116 -10.73 -12.38 13.85
C GLY A 116 -10.56 -12.19 15.35
N GLN A 117 -10.81 -13.23 16.16
CA GLN A 117 -10.57 -13.20 17.61
C GLN A 117 -9.08 -13.05 17.94
N ILE A 118 -8.19 -13.71 17.22
CA ILE A 118 -6.73 -13.55 17.41
C ILE A 118 -6.33 -12.09 17.15
N GLY A 119 -6.75 -11.53 16.01
CA GLY A 119 -6.47 -10.13 15.68
C GLY A 119 -7.08 -9.15 16.70
N GLN A 120 -8.30 -9.41 17.17
CA GLN A 120 -8.94 -8.58 18.19
C GLN A 120 -8.23 -8.69 19.55
N THR A 121 -7.75 -9.87 19.92
CA THR A 121 -6.98 -10.09 21.15
C THR A 121 -5.64 -9.36 21.08
N GLN A 122 -4.92 -9.48 19.96
CA GLN A 122 -3.68 -8.73 19.73
C GLN A 122 -3.92 -7.23 19.79
N ARG A 123 -4.98 -6.73 19.13
CA ARG A 123 -5.35 -5.30 19.18
C ARG A 123 -5.66 -4.82 20.60
N ARG A 124 -6.38 -5.60 21.40
CA ARG A 124 -6.67 -5.29 22.82
C ARG A 124 -5.42 -5.35 23.70
N GLY A 125 -4.42 -6.14 23.30
CA GLY A 125 -3.12 -6.22 23.97
C GLY A 125 -2.20 -5.03 23.68
N ILE A 126 -2.50 -4.18 22.68
CA ILE A 126 -1.74 -2.96 22.41
C ILE A 126 -2.12 -1.91 23.46
N LEU A 127 -1.22 -1.68 24.40
CA LEU A 127 -1.36 -0.63 25.41
C LEU A 127 -0.82 0.69 24.87
N HIS A 128 -1.71 1.64 24.60
CA HIS A 128 -1.31 3.01 24.24
C HIS A 128 -0.87 3.76 25.49
N ARG A 129 0.43 4.02 25.63
CA ARG A 129 0.99 4.60 26.87
C ARG A 129 1.16 6.12 26.81
N SER A 130 1.66 6.66 25.69
CA SER A 130 2.02 8.08 25.61
C SER A 130 1.86 8.64 24.20
N PRO A 131 0.72 9.25 23.86
CA PRO A 131 0.63 10.04 22.63
C PRO A 131 1.59 11.23 22.74
N ILE A 132 2.44 11.40 21.74
CA ILE A 132 3.32 12.56 21.63
C ILE A 132 2.55 13.66 20.92
N THR A 133 2.33 14.78 21.60
CA THR A 133 1.63 15.93 21.03
C THR A 133 2.65 16.85 20.39
N LEU A 134 2.68 16.93 19.07
CA LEU A 134 3.56 17.87 18.38
C LEU A 134 3.18 19.32 18.76
N HIS A 135 4.09 20.27 18.51
CA HIS A 135 3.80 21.68 18.75
C HIS A 135 2.50 22.09 18.02
N SER A 136 1.71 22.99 18.63
CA SER A 136 0.38 23.37 18.10
C SER A 136 0.43 24.04 16.73
N ASP A 137 1.58 24.59 16.39
CA ASP A 137 1.86 25.25 15.11
C ASP A 137 2.41 24.28 14.05
N CYS A 138 2.50 22.98 14.33
CA CYS A 138 2.87 22.00 13.30
C CYS A 138 1.75 21.85 12.26
N ASP A 139 2.13 21.97 11.00
CA ASP A 139 1.25 21.77 9.88
C ASP A 139 0.96 20.28 9.68
N LYS A 140 -0.33 19.95 9.52
CA LYS A 140 -0.83 18.60 9.30
C LYS A 140 -0.64 18.14 7.84
N THR A 141 -0.48 19.05 6.89
CA THR A 141 -0.33 18.69 5.48
C THR A 141 1.12 18.35 5.12
N VAL A 142 2.08 18.93 5.82
CA VAL A 142 3.51 18.70 5.60
C VAL A 142 4.09 18.02 6.83
N LEU A 143 3.90 16.70 6.86
CA LEU A 143 4.35 15.80 7.92
C LEU A 143 4.83 14.48 7.31
N ASP A 144 5.93 13.95 7.80
CA ASP A 144 6.30 12.55 7.56
C ASP A 144 6.85 11.90 8.83
N VAL A 145 6.79 10.56 8.89
CA VAL A 145 7.21 9.75 10.02
C VAL A 145 7.98 8.53 9.55
N THR A 146 9.18 8.31 10.09
CA THR A 146 9.94 7.07 9.88
C THR A 146 10.33 6.44 11.22
N MET A 147 10.32 5.11 11.28
CA MET A 147 10.88 4.37 12.41
C MET A 147 12.21 3.74 12.00
N ARG A 148 13.21 3.79 12.89
CA ARG A 148 14.51 3.16 12.71
C ARG A 148 14.75 2.12 13.80
N TYR A 149 15.16 0.94 13.37
CA TYR A 149 15.37 -0.21 14.26
C TYR A 149 16.67 -0.09 15.07
N ASP A 150 17.64 0.67 14.58
CA ASP A 150 18.90 0.97 15.27
C ASP A 150 18.65 1.86 16.50
N GLY A 151 18.37 1.22 17.64
CA GLY A 151 18.01 1.88 18.89
C GLY A 151 16.54 2.33 18.99
N CYS A 152 15.63 1.71 18.23
CA CYS A 152 14.18 1.97 18.27
C CYS A 152 13.82 3.46 18.33
N SER A 153 14.25 4.22 17.33
CA SER A 153 14.01 5.66 17.27
C SER A 153 12.95 5.99 16.23
N ILE A 154 11.97 6.80 16.59
CA ILE A 154 10.97 7.36 15.66
C ILE A 154 11.39 8.80 15.33
N PHE A 155 11.44 9.11 14.04
CA PHE A 155 11.66 10.46 13.56
C PHE A 155 10.36 11.00 12.98
N VAL A 156 10.03 12.24 13.33
CA VAL A 156 8.87 12.96 12.82
C VAL A 156 9.35 14.30 12.31
N ALA A 157 9.06 14.63 11.05
CA ALA A 157 9.35 15.93 10.49
C ALA A 157 8.03 16.66 10.20
N SER A 158 7.94 17.94 10.58
CA SER A 158 6.76 18.76 10.32
C SER A 158 7.13 20.22 10.09
N ARG A 159 6.51 20.84 9.09
CA ARG A 159 6.63 22.29 8.85
C ARG A 159 5.82 23.08 9.88
N LEU A 160 6.22 24.31 10.20
CA LEU A 160 5.36 25.22 10.94
C LEU A 160 4.30 25.89 10.05
N ALA A 161 3.06 25.99 10.55
CA ALA A 161 1.96 26.63 9.83
C ALA A 161 2.13 28.16 9.79
N THR A 162 2.61 28.79 10.88
CA THR A 162 2.91 30.23 10.89
C THR A 162 4.12 30.59 10.02
N SER A 163 5.15 29.75 10.03
CA SER A 163 6.46 30.03 9.43
C SER A 163 6.84 28.90 8.46
N GLN A 164 6.40 29.03 7.21
CA GLN A 164 6.50 27.97 6.20
C GLN A 164 7.93 27.63 5.75
N HIS A 165 8.93 28.43 6.16
CA HIS A 165 10.36 28.21 5.94
C HIS A 165 11.03 27.42 7.09
N ILE A 166 10.29 27.12 8.17
CA ILE A 166 10.80 26.40 9.35
C ILE A 166 10.29 24.96 9.35
N LEU A 167 11.21 24.02 9.54
CA LEU A 167 10.93 22.60 9.74
C LEU A 167 11.33 22.16 11.14
N TYR A 168 10.43 21.50 11.85
CA TYR A 168 10.74 20.81 13.10
C TYR A 168 10.98 19.33 12.84
N LEU A 169 12.04 18.80 13.43
CA LEU A 169 12.38 17.40 13.44
C LEU A 169 12.37 16.92 14.90
N TYR A 170 11.55 15.92 15.17
CA TYR A 170 11.45 15.24 16.44
C TYR A 170 12.12 13.89 16.33
N GLN A 171 12.91 13.54 17.31
CA GLN A 171 13.52 12.23 17.47
C GLN A 171 13.06 11.65 18.81
N VAL A 172 12.32 10.56 18.74
CA VAL A 172 11.70 9.89 19.88
C VAL A 172 12.43 8.57 20.11
N HIS A 173 13.14 8.47 21.21
CA HIS A 173 13.78 7.22 21.63
C HIS A 173 12.76 6.35 22.36
N ILE A 174 12.58 5.11 21.88
CA ILE A 174 11.70 4.13 22.48
C ILE A 174 12.52 3.04 23.14
N GLN A 175 12.21 2.79 24.40
CA GLN A 175 12.71 1.64 25.15
C GLN A 175 11.60 0.59 25.22
N SER A 176 11.94 -0.69 25.03
CA SER A 176 10.99 -1.79 25.17
C SER A 176 11.45 -2.73 26.26
N GLU A 177 10.72 -2.78 27.37
CA GLU A 177 10.98 -3.69 28.48
C GLU A 177 9.81 -4.67 28.61
N ASN A 178 10.10 -5.97 28.64
CA ASN A 178 9.09 -7.03 28.80
C ASN A 178 7.92 -6.95 27.80
N GLY A 179 8.18 -6.51 26.57
CA GLY A 179 7.16 -6.33 25.53
C GLY A 179 6.31 -5.06 25.66
N VAL A 180 6.64 -4.17 26.60
CA VAL A 180 6.00 -2.87 26.76
C VAL A 180 6.96 -1.78 26.28
N SER A 181 6.55 -1.03 25.26
CA SER A 181 7.28 0.12 24.76
C SER A 181 6.97 1.38 25.58
N SER A 182 7.99 2.16 25.90
CA SER A 182 7.89 3.46 26.55
C SER A 182 8.82 4.48 25.89
N THR A 183 8.38 5.74 25.85
CA THR A 183 9.23 6.85 25.40
C THR A 183 10.28 7.15 26.47
N GLN A 184 11.56 7.04 26.10
CA GLN A 184 12.70 7.32 26.97
C GLN A 184 13.10 8.80 26.90
N GLU A 185 13.24 9.33 25.69
CA GLU A 185 13.67 10.70 25.44
C GLU A 185 12.99 11.23 24.18
N ILE A 186 12.69 12.53 24.18
CA ILE A 186 12.22 13.25 23.00
C ILE A 186 13.18 14.39 22.75
N LEU A 187 13.90 14.32 21.63
CA LEU A 187 14.74 15.38 21.14
C LEU A 187 14.01 16.14 20.05
N VAL A 188 14.12 17.45 20.06
CA VAL A 188 13.57 18.32 19.03
C VAL A 188 14.69 19.17 18.45
N GLY A 189 14.62 19.44 17.15
CA GLY A 189 15.52 20.34 16.45
C GLY A 189 14.76 21.07 15.35
N GLY A 190 15.11 22.32 15.09
CA GLY A 190 14.53 23.09 14.00
C GLY A 190 15.55 23.34 12.89
N ILE A 191 15.08 23.38 11.65
CA ILE A 191 15.79 23.95 10.50
C ILE A 191 15.06 25.22 10.09
N ASP A 192 15.80 26.30 9.89
CA ASP A 192 15.29 27.58 9.40
C ASP A 192 15.93 27.85 8.03
N LEU A 193 15.13 27.70 6.96
CA LEU A 193 15.55 27.94 5.57
C LEU A 193 15.64 29.42 5.21
N LYS A 194 15.42 30.33 6.17
CA LYS A 194 15.35 31.79 6.06
C LYS A 194 14.19 32.33 5.26
N GLU A 195 13.86 31.69 4.15
CA GLU A 195 12.81 32.13 3.24
C GLU A 195 12.14 30.97 2.51
N GLY A 196 11.11 31.32 1.73
CA GLY A 196 10.37 30.36 0.92
C GLY A 196 9.40 29.49 1.71
N VAL A 197 8.98 28.42 1.05
CA VAL A 197 7.92 27.52 1.49
C VAL A 197 8.38 26.08 1.34
N ILE A 198 8.29 25.32 2.43
CA ILE A 198 8.51 23.87 2.42
C ILE A 198 7.23 23.21 1.93
N GLY A 199 7.21 22.65 0.72
CA GLY A 199 6.02 22.02 0.14
C GLY A 199 5.76 20.61 0.66
N GLN A 200 6.83 19.82 0.83
CA GLN A 200 6.74 18.44 1.29
C GLN A 200 8.04 18.01 1.97
N VAL A 201 7.92 17.08 2.92
CA VAL A 201 9.05 16.34 3.50
C VAL A 201 8.78 14.85 3.36
N GLN A 202 9.82 14.07 3.04
CA GLN A 202 9.76 12.61 3.00
C GLN A 202 11.08 12.01 3.48
N PHE A 203 11.02 11.03 4.37
CA PHE A 203 12.19 10.27 4.82
C PHE A 203 12.59 9.23 3.76
N GLY A 204 13.87 9.22 3.39
CA GLY A 204 14.48 8.17 2.56
C GLY A 204 15.26 7.16 3.41
N ASP A 205 15.69 6.05 2.82
CA ASP A 205 16.36 4.95 3.56
C ASP A 205 17.78 5.31 4.07
N ASP A 206 18.46 6.30 3.47
CA ASP A 206 19.89 6.63 3.71
C ASP A 206 20.15 7.57 4.92
N ASP A 207 19.33 7.53 5.97
CA ASP A 207 19.39 8.47 7.12
C ASP A 207 19.30 9.97 6.73
N LYS A 208 18.74 10.21 5.54
CA LYS A 208 18.51 11.52 4.96
C LYS A 208 17.03 11.67 4.61
N MET A 209 16.55 12.89 4.71
CA MET A 209 15.20 13.28 4.32
C MET A 209 15.28 14.15 3.08
N MET A 210 14.30 13.95 2.20
CA MET A 210 14.09 14.79 1.04
C MET A 210 13.09 15.89 1.40
N ILE A 211 13.40 17.12 1.00
CA ILE A 211 12.53 18.27 1.21
C ILE A 211 12.30 18.95 -0.13
N LEU A 212 11.03 19.11 -0.49
CA LEU A 212 10.64 19.97 -1.60
C LEU A 212 10.48 21.39 -1.06
N TRP A 213 11.33 22.31 -1.50
CA TRP A 213 11.32 23.71 -1.07
C TRP A 213 11.18 24.63 -2.27
N THR A 214 10.40 25.70 -2.13
CA THR A 214 10.27 26.75 -3.15
C THR A 214 10.65 28.08 -2.54
N ASN A 215 11.61 28.77 -3.14
CA ASN A 215 12.05 30.07 -2.66
C ASN A 215 11.02 31.17 -2.95
N ASN A 216 11.24 32.38 -2.41
CA ASN A 216 10.35 33.51 -2.66
C ASN A 216 10.32 33.96 -4.13
N GLY A 217 11.37 33.65 -4.89
CA GLY A 217 11.45 33.88 -6.33
C GLY A 217 10.68 32.89 -7.20
N GLY A 218 10.03 31.89 -6.59
CA GLY A 218 9.25 30.86 -7.30
C GLY A 218 10.07 29.71 -7.88
N ALA A 219 11.38 29.67 -7.66
CA ALA A 219 12.22 28.53 -8.03
C ALA A 219 12.08 27.41 -6.99
N SER A 220 11.88 26.19 -7.48
CA SER A 220 11.76 25.00 -6.62
C SER A 220 13.07 24.21 -6.60
N TYR A 221 13.36 23.62 -5.45
CA TYR A 221 14.55 22.85 -5.18
C TYR A 221 14.18 21.57 -4.44
N LEU A 222 14.97 20.53 -4.70
CA LEU A 222 14.92 19.28 -4.00
C LEU A 222 16.15 19.18 -3.09
N LEU A 223 15.92 19.26 -1.79
CA LEU A 223 16.96 19.23 -0.78
C LEU A 223 17.10 17.82 -0.20
N HIS A 224 18.33 17.44 0.13
CA HIS A 224 18.68 16.14 0.68
C HIS A 224 19.43 16.33 2.00
N ILE A 225 18.68 16.39 3.11
CA ILE A 225 19.20 16.79 4.42
C ILE A 225 19.38 15.57 5.33
N PRO A 226 20.56 15.37 5.95
CA PRO A 226 20.73 14.33 6.96
C PRO A 226 19.94 14.65 8.23
N PHE A 227 19.16 13.67 8.70
CA PHE A 227 18.38 13.81 9.94
C PHE A 227 19.02 13.09 11.14
N ARG A 228 20.03 12.24 10.90
CA ARG A 228 20.88 11.67 11.95
C ARG A 228 22.22 12.39 11.98
N GLY A 229 22.58 12.92 13.15
CA GLY A 229 23.93 13.39 13.40
C GLY A 229 24.88 12.20 13.53
N ARG A 230 25.72 11.96 12.53
CA ARG A 230 26.94 11.16 12.75
C ARG A 230 27.86 12.00 13.64
N ARG A 231 28.50 11.37 14.63
CA ARG A 231 29.43 12.06 15.54
C ARG A 231 30.70 12.43 14.76
N TYR A 232 30.68 13.57 14.08
CA TYR A 232 31.86 14.16 13.50
C TYR A 232 32.61 14.97 14.56
N SER A 233 33.94 15.03 14.44
CA SER A 233 34.73 15.91 15.28
C SER A 233 34.26 17.35 15.05
N PRO A 234 33.90 18.11 16.10
CA PRO A 234 33.39 19.48 15.96
C PRO A 234 34.39 20.47 15.34
N LYS A 235 35.62 20.03 15.05
CA LYS A 235 36.68 20.81 14.41
C LYS A 235 36.86 20.51 12.92
N ASP A 236 36.06 19.62 12.33
CA ASP A 236 36.20 19.28 10.91
C ASP A 236 35.50 20.33 10.03
N PRO A 237 36.27 21.11 9.24
CA PRO A 237 35.73 22.07 8.28
C PRO A 237 35.00 21.40 7.10
N ASN A 238 34.98 20.07 7.02
CA ASN A 238 34.23 19.29 6.04
C ASN A 238 33.10 18.45 6.66
N ALA A 239 32.78 18.67 7.94
CA ALA A 239 31.67 17.96 8.58
C ALA A 239 30.33 18.27 7.87
N PRO A 240 29.52 17.26 7.53
CA PRO A 240 28.24 17.48 6.89
C PRO A 240 27.29 18.25 7.83
N PHE A 241 26.33 18.95 7.23
CA PHE A 241 25.28 19.64 7.97
C PHE A 241 24.62 18.72 8.99
N THR A 242 24.38 19.21 10.19
CA THR A 242 23.76 18.43 11.28
C THR A 242 22.78 19.31 12.05
N ILE A 243 21.60 18.76 12.29
CA ILE A 243 20.53 19.44 13.02
C ILE A 243 20.81 19.37 14.52
N LYS A 244 20.80 20.52 15.20
CA LYS A 244 21.05 20.61 16.64
C LYS A 244 19.83 20.17 17.45
N MET A 245 19.84 18.91 17.85
CA MET A 245 18.81 18.30 18.68
C MET A 245 18.95 18.66 20.17
N HIS A 246 17.82 18.84 20.86
CA HIS A 246 17.76 19.18 22.28
C HIS A 246 16.54 18.57 22.98
N ASN A 247 16.68 18.25 24.27
CA ASN A 247 15.66 17.59 25.09
C ASN A 247 14.65 18.58 25.75
N ASN A 248 14.44 19.77 25.16
CA ASN A 248 13.50 20.76 25.69
C ASN A 248 12.15 20.69 24.97
N TYR A 249 11.49 19.55 25.09
CA TYR A 249 10.14 19.34 24.58
C TYR A 249 9.15 20.25 25.33
N GLY A 250 8.71 21.35 24.70
CA GLY A 250 7.77 22.33 25.27
C GLY A 250 8.27 23.78 25.40
N ASP A 251 9.55 24.06 25.09
CA ASP A 251 10.12 25.40 25.07
C ASP A 251 10.50 25.83 23.62
N ARG A 252 11.03 27.05 23.43
CA ARG A 252 11.49 27.53 22.12
C ARG A 252 12.51 26.57 21.50
N VAL A 253 12.10 25.93 20.40
CA VAL A 253 12.95 25.02 19.63
C VAL A 253 14.15 25.78 19.07
N LYS A 254 15.36 25.28 19.33
CA LYS A 254 16.59 25.81 18.72
C LYS A 254 16.57 25.55 17.22
N LEU A 255 16.62 26.65 16.45
CA LEU A 255 16.67 26.64 15.00
C LEU A 255 18.11 26.59 14.52
N THR A 256 18.39 25.71 13.58
CA THR A 256 19.64 25.64 12.83
C THR A 256 19.42 26.42 11.53
N PRO A 257 20.03 27.61 11.37
CA PRO A 257 19.87 28.37 10.14
C PRO A 257 20.54 27.61 8.99
N LEU A 258 19.86 27.54 7.85
CA LEU A 258 20.36 26.94 6.62
C LEU A 258 20.03 27.88 5.46
N ASP A 259 21.04 28.56 4.94
CA ASP A 259 20.88 29.45 3.79
C ASP A 259 21.22 28.70 2.51
N ILE A 260 20.20 28.21 1.80
CA ILE A 260 20.37 27.41 0.57
C ILE A 260 20.99 28.23 -0.56
N THR A 261 20.91 29.55 -0.52
CA THR A 261 21.46 30.44 -1.56
C THR A 261 22.96 30.70 -1.39
N SER A 262 23.53 30.30 -0.25
CA SER A 262 24.96 30.44 0.01
C SER A 262 25.79 29.48 -0.84
N SER A 263 26.89 29.99 -1.37
CA SER A 263 27.86 29.23 -2.18
C SER A 263 28.82 28.38 -1.34
N GLU A 264 28.51 28.12 -0.07
CA GLU A 264 29.30 27.24 0.78
C GLU A 264 29.24 25.78 0.24
N PRO A 265 30.38 25.09 0.09
CA PRO A 265 30.42 23.74 -0.48
C PRO A 265 29.47 22.74 0.23
N ARG A 266 29.38 22.85 1.56
CA ARG A 266 28.52 21.99 2.38
C ARG A 266 27.02 22.18 2.12
N ILE A 267 26.62 23.33 1.57
CA ILE A 267 25.23 23.68 1.27
C ILE A 267 24.89 23.24 -0.15
N VAL A 268 25.83 23.37 -1.09
CA VAL A 268 25.70 22.84 -2.45
C VAL A 268 25.42 21.34 -2.42
N ASP A 269 26.12 20.59 -1.57
CA ASP A 269 25.90 19.13 -1.40
C ASP A 269 24.51 18.76 -0.87
N LEU A 270 23.77 19.71 -0.29
CA LEU A 270 22.40 19.49 0.19
C LEU A 270 21.37 19.70 -0.92
N VAL A 271 21.70 20.39 -2.01
CA VAL A 271 20.80 20.61 -3.13
C VAL A 271 20.98 19.46 -4.12
N LYS A 272 20.00 18.54 -4.16
CA LYS A 272 20.06 17.39 -5.06
C LYS A 272 19.59 17.72 -6.47
N HIS A 273 18.61 18.61 -6.59
CA HIS A 273 18.09 19.03 -7.89
C HIS A 273 17.50 20.43 -7.82
N ARG A 274 17.70 21.22 -8.87
CA ARG A 274 17.07 22.52 -9.07
C ARG A 274 16.09 22.40 -10.24
N PHE A 275 14.81 22.61 -9.96
CA PHE A 275 13.80 22.55 -11.00
C PHE A 275 13.88 23.81 -11.88
N PRO A 276 13.63 23.71 -13.20
CA PRO A 276 13.58 24.87 -14.08
C PRO A 276 12.46 25.81 -13.66
N GLY A 277 12.60 27.12 -13.86
CA GLY A 277 11.69 28.14 -13.29
C GLY A 277 10.22 28.04 -13.72
N LYS A 278 9.92 27.34 -14.83
CA LYS A 278 8.54 27.05 -15.27
C LYS A 278 7.96 25.79 -14.63
N ALA A 279 8.80 24.91 -14.07
CA ALA A 279 8.35 23.70 -13.41
C ALA A 279 7.73 24.04 -12.05
N ARG A 280 6.53 23.50 -11.82
CA ARG A 280 5.78 23.68 -10.56
C ARG A 280 5.61 22.32 -9.89
N PRO A 281 6.65 21.78 -9.25
CA PRO A 281 6.56 20.51 -8.54
C PRO A 281 5.62 20.69 -7.34
N VAL A 282 4.68 19.76 -7.19
CA VAL A 282 3.67 19.78 -6.13
C VAL A 282 3.87 18.65 -5.14
N LYS A 283 4.34 17.49 -5.62
CA LYS A 283 4.54 16.32 -4.78
C LYS A 283 5.78 15.55 -5.23
N ILE A 284 6.45 14.93 -4.27
CA ILE A 284 7.52 13.96 -4.50
C ILE A 284 7.15 12.61 -3.87
N ASP A 285 7.64 11.53 -4.47
CA ASP A 285 7.68 10.21 -3.86
C ASP A 285 9.07 9.62 -4.02
N VAL A 286 9.68 9.23 -2.90
CA VAL A 286 11.08 8.83 -2.82
C VAL A 286 11.18 7.34 -2.54
N ASN A 287 11.87 6.63 -3.42
CA ASN A 287 12.32 5.27 -3.14
C ASN A 287 13.79 5.32 -2.71
N GLY A 288 14.06 5.11 -1.43
CA GLY A 288 15.42 5.12 -0.87
C GLY A 288 16.16 3.79 -0.99
N ARG A 289 15.52 2.72 -1.49
CA ARG A 289 16.12 1.38 -1.44
C ARG A 289 17.40 1.31 -2.26
N GLN A 290 18.46 0.79 -1.64
CA GLN A 290 19.74 0.57 -2.29
C GLN A 290 19.57 -0.23 -3.59
N GLY A 291 20.12 0.28 -4.69
CA GLY A 291 20.00 -0.31 -6.03
C GLY A 291 18.71 0.01 -6.79
N ARG A 292 17.79 0.82 -6.22
CA ARG A 292 16.58 1.35 -6.88
C ARG A 292 16.26 2.76 -6.38
N ARG A 293 17.26 3.62 -6.25
CA ARG A 293 17.09 4.96 -5.68
C ARG A 293 16.54 5.92 -6.73
N ALA A 294 15.27 6.26 -6.61
CA ALA A 294 14.59 7.11 -7.58
C ALA A 294 13.57 8.01 -6.89
N ILE A 295 13.31 9.16 -7.52
CA ILE A 295 12.36 10.17 -7.03
C ILE A 295 11.36 10.42 -8.13
N CYS A 296 10.09 10.13 -7.85
CA CYS A 296 9.00 10.55 -8.71
C CYS A 296 8.55 11.95 -8.30
N VAL A 297 8.64 12.89 -9.23
CA VAL A 297 8.17 14.27 -9.04
C VAL A 297 6.87 14.44 -9.81
N LEU A 298 5.86 14.96 -9.13
CA LEU A 298 4.55 15.27 -9.70
C LEU A 298 4.40 16.78 -9.85
N TYR A 299 4.00 17.23 -11.03
CA TYR A 299 3.84 18.65 -11.36
C TYR A 299 2.36 19.03 -11.51
N GLY A 300 2.03 20.29 -11.18
CA GLY A 300 0.70 20.86 -11.38
C GLY A 300 -0.43 20.08 -10.68
N GLU A 301 -1.58 19.94 -11.33
CA GLU A 301 -2.75 19.19 -10.82
C GLU A 301 -2.60 17.65 -10.88
N GLY A 302 -1.38 17.14 -11.03
CA GLY A 302 -1.12 15.70 -11.05
C GLY A 302 -1.13 15.05 -12.44
N LEU A 303 -1.03 15.85 -13.51
CA LEU A 303 -1.10 15.36 -14.89
C LEU A 303 0.26 15.05 -15.51
N ARG A 304 1.35 15.59 -14.95
CA ARG A 304 2.71 15.36 -15.42
C ARG A 304 3.55 14.84 -14.26
N TYR A 305 4.30 13.78 -14.52
CA TYR A 305 5.31 13.28 -13.60
C TYR A 305 6.65 13.12 -14.30
N GLU A 306 7.72 13.11 -13.52
CA GLU A 306 9.09 12.85 -13.94
C GLU A 306 9.76 11.96 -12.91
N VAL A 307 10.68 11.10 -13.36
CA VAL A 307 11.42 10.22 -12.46
C VAL A 307 12.88 10.59 -12.53
N LEU A 308 13.42 11.04 -11.41
CA LEU A 308 14.82 11.39 -11.25
C LEU A 308 15.56 10.21 -10.64
N ASP A 309 16.70 9.85 -11.22
CA ASP A 309 17.63 8.92 -10.60
C ASP A 309 18.41 9.65 -9.50
N MET A 310 18.44 9.07 -8.29
CA MET A 310 19.20 9.67 -7.19
C MET A 310 20.71 9.44 -7.33
N ASP A 311 21.13 8.51 -8.17
CA ASP A 311 22.53 8.11 -8.33
C ASP A 311 23.18 8.70 -9.57
N ALA A 312 22.39 9.31 -10.46
CA ALA A 312 22.92 10.10 -11.56
C ALA A 312 23.66 11.34 -11.00
N GLU A 313 24.92 11.50 -11.42
CA GLU A 313 25.65 12.76 -11.28
C GLU A 313 24.94 13.81 -12.13
N MET A 314 24.79 15.03 -11.62
CA MET A 314 24.19 16.12 -12.41
C MET A 314 25.14 16.40 -13.58
N GLU A 315 24.78 15.97 -14.79
CA GLU A 315 25.40 16.51 -16.00
C GLU A 315 24.94 17.98 -16.08
N ASP A 316 25.86 18.89 -15.75
CA ASP A 316 25.70 20.31 -16.03
C ASP A 316 25.64 20.50 -17.56
N GLY A 317 24.43 20.60 -18.10
CA GLY A 317 24.16 20.94 -19.49
C GLY A 317 22.69 21.35 -19.64
N GLU A 318 22.31 22.38 -20.37
CA GLU A 318 22.98 23.18 -21.39
C GLU A 318 22.41 24.60 -21.30
N GLU A 319 23.26 25.62 -21.48
CA GLU A 319 22.81 26.99 -21.71
C GLU A 319 21.99 26.99 -23.01
N GLU A 320 20.71 27.36 -22.93
CA GLU A 320 19.86 27.53 -24.12
C GLU A 320 20.50 28.62 -25.00
N GLU A 321 21.05 28.20 -26.15
CA GLU A 321 21.50 29.09 -27.21
C GLU A 321 20.33 29.97 -27.67
N ASP A 322 20.48 31.28 -27.52
CA ASP A 322 19.56 32.27 -28.08
C ASP A 322 19.53 32.12 -29.62
N GLU A 323 18.39 31.70 -30.16
CA GLU A 323 18.11 31.70 -31.59
C GLU A 323 18.18 33.14 -32.15
N GLU A 324 19.16 33.39 -33.01
CA GLU A 324 19.15 34.50 -33.96
C GLU A 324 17.85 34.45 -34.79
N VAL A 325 16.99 35.46 -34.64
CA VAL A 325 15.91 35.73 -35.61
C VAL A 325 16.06 37.13 -36.19
N ASP A 326 16.76 37.11 -37.31
CA ASP A 326 16.46 37.73 -38.59
C ASP A 326 16.55 39.25 -38.84
N LYS A 327 17.19 39.49 -39.98
CA LYS A 327 17.39 40.70 -40.77
C LYS A 327 16.13 41.56 -40.95
N SER A 328 16.33 42.87 -40.90
CA SER A 328 15.82 43.81 -41.92
C SER A 328 16.69 45.06 -41.98
#